data_AF-A0A9E5BGP5-F1
#
_entry.id   AF-A0A9E5BGP5-F1
#
_cell.length_a   1.000
_cell.length_b   1.000
_cell.length_c   1.000
_cell.angle_alpha   90.00
_cell.angle_beta   90.00
_cell.angle_gamma   90.00
#
_symmetry.space_group_name_H-M   'P 1'
#
loop_
_entity.id
_entity.type
_entity.pdbx_description
1 polymer ?
#
loop_
_entity_poly.entity_id
_entity_poly.type
_entity_poly.pdbx_seq_one_letter_code
_entity_poly.pdbx_strand_id
1 'polypeptide(L)'
;MADSKSGVDLAIIQSGVGNPNQYPKLTALAGLFYEPLWVWYRPDAFNKDGGSLRQLSQLKGKKVSIGNEGSGTNMLSQAILKLNDIESTQLNLVSLSPDEAIKQLRQGGIDVAMIVLAGEAPLLKDFYQLPGIRLMDFDQAETYTRVLPYLNRVDIPRGLVSIAHDLPKQDIHVIAPTATLVAHSDINPATVSLLLGTTYDILRNYSRLQKPGEFPSSKGLDFPIDLDAEIFLKDGPSFFYRHLPFWGAVWLERVIKILIPLLIILLPIFTYLPVILNLSLKIRLGRLYKTLKTIEKRFAASKNTDELLSGLNDLENRIERLNVSAIQSKELYDLRMHIALVRDQLKQAK
;
A
#
# COMPACT_ATOMS: atom_id res chain seq x y z
N MET A 1 3.80 -16.65 11.88
CA MET A 1 3.64 -15.25 11.46
C MET A 1 2.83 -14.43 12.46
N ALA A 2 1.56 -14.74 12.74
CA ALA A 2 0.79 -13.95 13.73
C ALA A 2 1.38 -13.96 15.15
N ASP A 3 2.10 -15.03 15.52
CA ASP A 3 2.92 -15.08 16.73
C ASP A 3 4.21 -14.29 16.52
N SER A 4 4.43 -13.25 17.34
CA SER A 4 5.64 -12.42 17.32
C SER A 4 6.93 -13.19 17.65
N LYS A 5 6.81 -14.39 18.25
CA LYS A 5 7.96 -15.27 18.52
C LYS A 5 8.26 -16.26 17.39
N SER A 6 7.46 -16.27 16.33
CA SER A 6 7.63 -17.25 15.24
C SER A 6 8.87 -17.02 14.38
N GLY A 7 9.45 -15.81 14.41
CA GLY A 7 10.60 -15.44 13.57
C GLY A 7 10.28 -15.41 12.07
N VAL A 8 9.00 -15.31 11.70
CA VAL A 8 8.52 -15.26 10.31
C VAL A 8 8.02 -13.86 10.00
N ASP A 9 8.76 -13.11 9.19
CA ASP A 9 8.43 -11.73 8.79
C ASP A 9 7.57 -11.66 7.51
N LEU A 10 7.70 -12.66 6.65
CA LEU A 10 7.03 -12.78 5.35
C LEU A 10 6.50 -14.20 5.18
N ALA A 11 5.32 -14.33 4.57
CA ALA A 11 4.76 -15.63 4.23
C ALA A 11 4.06 -15.58 2.87
N ILE A 12 4.15 -16.67 2.12
CA ILE A 12 3.23 -16.92 1.01
C ILE A 12 2.10 -17.78 1.56
N ILE A 13 0.88 -17.30 1.45
CA ILE A 13 -0.32 -18.00 1.89
C ILE A 13 -1.33 -18.10 0.76
N GLN A 14 -2.17 -19.12 0.80
CA GLN A 14 -3.29 -19.26 -0.14
C GLN A 14 -4.42 -18.30 0.26
N SER A 15 -5.13 -17.66 -0.69
CA SER A 15 -6.35 -16.93 -0.36
C SER A 15 -7.46 -17.85 0.16
N GLY A 16 -8.36 -17.30 0.98
CA GLY A 16 -9.38 -18.03 1.73
C GLY A 16 -8.90 -18.64 3.05
N VAL A 17 -7.62 -18.48 3.40
CA VAL A 17 -7.05 -18.97 4.67
C VAL A 17 -6.86 -17.85 5.70
N GLY A 18 -6.75 -16.60 5.23
CA GLY A 18 -6.54 -15.43 6.05
C GLY A 18 -7.84 -14.86 6.61
N ASN A 19 -7.77 -14.31 7.82
CA ASN A 19 -8.88 -13.56 8.42
C ASN A 19 -8.35 -12.23 9.00
N PRO A 20 -8.61 -11.08 8.34
CA PRO A 20 -8.15 -9.78 8.80
C PRO A 20 -8.64 -9.39 10.19
N ASN A 21 -9.84 -9.83 10.57
CA ASN A 21 -10.40 -9.54 11.89
C ASN A 21 -9.66 -10.30 13.00
N GLN A 22 -9.17 -11.50 12.69
CA GLN A 22 -8.39 -12.31 13.62
C GLN A 22 -6.91 -11.88 13.65
N TYR A 23 -6.39 -11.40 12.52
CA TYR A 23 -4.99 -11.04 12.35
C TYR A 23 -4.82 -9.62 11.78
N PRO A 24 -5.18 -8.56 12.53
CA PRO A 24 -5.21 -7.19 12.04
C PRO A 24 -3.83 -6.56 11.80
N LYS A 25 -2.76 -7.23 12.25
CA LYS A 25 -1.36 -6.78 12.06
C LYS A 25 -0.70 -7.35 10.81
N LEU A 26 -1.46 -8.06 9.98
CA LEU A 26 -0.98 -8.60 8.71
C LEU A 26 -1.54 -7.79 7.54
N THR A 27 -0.69 -7.58 6.53
CA THR A 27 -1.01 -6.85 5.31
C THR A 27 -0.60 -7.68 4.10
N ALA A 28 -1.35 -7.60 3.02
CA ALA A 28 -0.99 -8.22 1.75
C ALA A 28 -0.07 -7.28 0.95
N LEU A 29 1.00 -7.82 0.36
CA LEU A 29 1.85 -7.09 -0.57
C LEU A 29 1.43 -7.32 -2.01
N ALA A 30 1.16 -8.58 -2.39
CA ALA A 30 0.71 -8.92 -3.73
C ALA A 30 0.12 -10.32 -3.79
N GLY A 31 -0.89 -10.51 -4.65
CA GLY A 31 -1.19 -11.81 -5.24
C GLY A 31 -0.07 -12.19 -6.21
N LEU A 32 0.27 -13.48 -6.26
CA LEU A 32 1.45 -13.99 -6.97
C LEU A 32 1.07 -14.86 -8.17
N PHE A 33 0.21 -15.86 -7.97
CA PHE A 33 -0.25 -16.75 -9.03
C PHE A 33 -1.49 -17.50 -8.55
N TYR A 34 -2.20 -18.11 -9.50
CA TYR A 34 -3.32 -18.99 -9.20
C TYR A 34 -2.86 -20.36 -8.69
N GLU A 35 -3.54 -20.87 -7.68
CA GLU A 35 -3.40 -22.25 -7.21
C GLU A 35 -4.72 -22.99 -7.44
N PRO A 36 -4.94 -23.59 -8.62
CA PRO A 36 -6.16 -24.36 -8.84
C PRO A 36 -6.39 -25.46 -7.82
N LEU A 37 -7.67 -25.65 -7.48
CA LEU A 37 -8.14 -26.88 -6.87
C LEU A 37 -8.28 -27.95 -7.94
N TRP A 38 -7.31 -28.84 -8.00
CA TRP A 38 -7.37 -30.03 -8.83
C TRP A 38 -8.17 -31.12 -8.12
N VAL A 39 -9.24 -31.59 -8.77
CA VAL A 39 -10.03 -32.72 -8.29
C VAL A 39 -9.78 -33.92 -9.21
N TRP A 40 -8.88 -34.78 -8.77
CA TRP A 40 -8.50 -36.01 -9.46
C TRP A 40 -9.42 -37.14 -9.04
N TYR A 41 -9.93 -37.91 -10.00
CA TYR A 41 -10.90 -38.96 -9.68
C TYR A 41 -10.74 -40.19 -10.56
N ARG A 42 -11.20 -41.34 -10.03
CA ARG A 42 -11.34 -42.58 -10.79
C ARG A 42 -12.70 -42.61 -11.50
N PRO A 43 -12.76 -42.67 -12.85
CA PRO A 43 -14.01 -42.74 -13.60
C PRO A 43 -14.90 -43.91 -13.17
N ASP A 44 -14.31 -45.06 -12.85
CA ASP A 44 -15.04 -46.26 -12.42
C ASP A 44 -15.85 -46.04 -11.13
N ALA A 45 -15.44 -45.10 -10.28
CA ALA A 45 -16.21 -44.74 -9.09
C ALA A 45 -17.51 -43.98 -9.44
N PHE A 46 -17.62 -43.43 -10.65
CA PHE A 46 -18.74 -42.59 -11.12
C PHE A 46 -19.52 -43.24 -12.27
N ASN A 47 -19.58 -44.58 -12.31
CA ASN A 47 -20.31 -45.31 -13.37
C ASN A 47 -21.79 -44.90 -13.49
N LYS A 48 -22.44 -44.53 -12.39
CA LYS A 48 -23.83 -44.04 -12.38
C LYS A 48 -23.98 -42.69 -13.09
N ASP A 49 -22.89 -41.96 -13.23
CA ASP A 49 -22.79 -40.62 -13.82
C ASP A 49 -22.03 -40.64 -15.17
N GLY A 50 -22.03 -41.79 -15.85
CA GLY A 50 -21.33 -41.96 -17.12
C GLY A 50 -19.79 -41.89 -17.01
N GLY A 51 -19.24 -42.11 -15.81
CA GLY A 51 -17.80 -42.01 -15.54
C GLY A 51 -17.29 -40.57 -15.46
N SER A 52 -18.19 -39.60 -15.27
CA SER A 52 -17.84 -38.17 -15.21
C SER A 52 -18.18 -37.56 -13.86
N LEU A 53 -17.22 -36.81 -13.31
CA LEU A 53 -17.40 -35.96 -12.14
C LEU A 53 -17.39 -34.50 -12.62
N ARG A 54 -18.50 -33.79 -12.38
CA ARG A 54 -18.70 -32.39 -12.79
C ARG A 54 -19.28 -31.49 -11.69
N GLN A 55 -19.95 -32.09 -10.72
CA GLN A 55 -20.53 -31.41 -9.56
C GLN A 55 -20.09 -32.10 -8.27
N LEU A 56 -19.77 -31.31 -7.24
CA LEU A 56 -19.32 -31.86 -5.96
C LEU A 56 -20.42 -32.67 -5.25
N SER A 57 -21.70 -32.41 -5.54
CA SER A 57 -22.84 -33.21 -5.07
C SER A 57 -22.73 -34.71 -5.41
N GLN A 58 -22.01 -35.07 -6.48
CA GLN A 58 -21.77 -36.45 -6.90
C GLN A 58 -20.78 -37.19 -5.99
N LEU A 59 -20.07 -36.47 -5.11
CA LEU A 59 -19.13 -37.07 -4.16
C LEU A 59 -19.83 -37.88 -3.06
N LYS A 60 -21.15 -37.76 -2.88
CA LYS A 60 -21.90 -38.47 -1.84
C LYS A 60 -21.61 -39.97 -1.85
N GLY A 61 -21.20 -40.51 -0.69
CA GLY A 61 -20.81 -41.91 -0.51
C GLY A 61 -19.45 -42.30 -1.11
N LYS A 62 -18.66 -41.35 -1.64
CA LYS A 62 -17.29 -41.60 -2.10
C LYS A 62 -16.28 -41.45 -0.97
N LYS A 63 -15.11 -42.07 -1.15
CA LYS A 63 -13.95 -41.85 -0.29
C LYS A 63 -13.06 -40.77 -0.90
N VAL A 64 -13.03 -39.62 -0.23
CA VAL A 64 -12.46 -38.38 -0.78
C VAL A 64 -11.29 -37.92 0.09
N SER A 65 -10.13 -37.73 -0.52
CA SER A 65 -9.03 -37.04 0.12
C SER A 65 -9.20 -35.53 -0.01
N ILE A 66 -9.12 -34.84 1.12
CA ILE A 66 -9.32 -33.39 1.23
C ILE A 66 -8.05 -32.64 1.62
N GLY A 67 -6.87 -33.22 1.42
CA GLY A 67 -5.60 -32.65 1.87
C GLY A 67 -5.35 -32.83 3.37
N ASN A 68 -4.08 -32.72 3.78
CA ASN A 68 -3.66 -32.91 5.16
C ASN A 68 -4.19 -31.81 6.08
N GLU A 69 -4.34 -32.13 7.37
CA GLU A 69 -4.82 -31.19 8.37
C GLU A 69 -3.95 -29.92 8.43
N GLY A 70 -4.60 -28.77 8.59
CA GLY A 70 -3.94 -27.46 8.61
C GLY A 70 -3.52 -26.91 7.24
N SER A 71 -3.70 -27.65 6.13
CA SER A 71 -3.37 -27.16 4.78
C SER A 71 -4.46 -26.26 4.19
N GLY A 72 -4.07 -25.39 3.25
CA GLY A 72 -5.00 -24.59 2.45
C GLY A 72 -5.95 -25.45 1.59
N THR A 73 -5.48 -26.62 1.13
CA THR A 73 -6.31 -27.63 0.46
C THR A 73 -7.44 -28.11 1.36
N ASN A 74 -7.12 -28.41 2.62
CA ASN A 74 -8.10 -28.90 3.58
C ASN A 74 -9.15 -27.85 3.93
N MET A 75 -8.72 -26.62 4.19
CA MET A 75 -9.67 -25.54 4.46
C MET A 75 -10.56 -25.23 3.26
N LEU A 76 -10.01 -25.15 2.04
CA LEU A 76 -10.81 -24.92 0.84
C LEU A 76 -11.79 -26.08 0.57
N SER A 77 -11.31 -27.32 0.65
CA SER A 77 -12.13 -28.52 0.43
C SER A 77 -13.30 -28.57 1.42
N GLN A 78 -13.06 -28.31 2.70
CA GLN A 78 -14.13 -28.23 3.69
C GLN A 78 -15.14 -27.12 3.37
N ALA A 79 -14.66 -25.92 2.99
CA ALA A 79 -15.52 -24.79 2.68
C ALA A 79 -16.48 -25.10 1.51
N ILE A 80 -15.97 -25.65 0.41
CA ILE A 80 -16.80 -25.98 -0.76
C ILE A 80 -17.70 -27.19 -0.54
N LEU A 81 -17.28 -28.20 0.23
CA LEU A 81 -18.14 -29.34 0.57
C LEU A 81 -19.32 -28.89 1.45
N LYS A 82 -19.06 -27.99 2.41
CA LYS A 82 -20.11 -27.38 3.24
C LYS A 82 -21.11 -26.58 2.41
N LEU A 83 -20.66 -25.85 1.38
CA LEU A 83 -21.55 -25.11 0.47
C LEU A 83 -22.46 -26.00 -0.38
N ASN A 84 -22.12 -27.29 -0.54
CA ASN A 84 -22.92 -28.25 -1.31
C ASN A 84 -23.86 -29.09 -0.41
N ASP A 85 -24.07 -28.67 0.84
CA ASP A 85 -24.82 -29.41 1.87
C ASP A 85 -24.33 -30.86 2.03
N ILE A 86 -23.03 -31.07 1.81
CA ILE A 86 -22.40 -32.37 2.00
C ILE A 86 -21.78 -32.39 3.39
N GLU A 87 -22.52 -32.94 4.34
CA GLU A 87 -21.99 -33.14 5.68
C GLU A 87 -20.89 -34.20 5.69
N SER A 88 -19.94 -34.06 6.63
CA SER A 88 -18.84 -35.01 6.82
C SER A 88 -19.33 -36.43 7.11
N THR A 89 -20.57 -36.60 7.59
CA THR A 89 -21.22 -37.90 7.83
C THR A 89 -21.68 -38.59 6.55
N GLN A 90 -21.83 -37.85 5.43
CA GLN A 90 -22.27 -38.38 4.13
C GLN A 90 -21.10 -38.78 3.22
N LEU A 91 -19.87 -38.53 3.67
CA LEU A 91 -18.63 -38.79 2.94
C LEU A 91 -17.65 -39.58 3.79
N ASN A 92 -16.87 -40.44 3.14
CA ASN A 92 -15.68 -41.00 3.78
C ASN A 92 -14.50 -40.06 3.52
N LEU A 93 -14.44 -38.96 4.28
CA LEU A 93 -13.36 -37.97 4.18
C LEU A 93 -12.07 -38.51 4.81
N VAL A 94 -10.95 -38.33 4.11
CA VAL A 94 -9.62 -38.65 4.63
C VAL A 94 -8.66 -37.47 4.43
N SER A 95 -7.95 -37.10 5.48
CA SER A 95 -6.91 -36.08 5.43
C SER A 95 -5.60 -36.75 5.02
N LEU A 96 -5.18 -36.61 3.76
CA LEU A 96 -3.95 -37.21 3.25
C LEU A 96 -3.04 -36.12 2.69
N SER A 97 -1.73 -36.29 2.86
CA SER A 97 -0.75 -35.55 2.08
C SER A 97 -0.88 -35.86 0.58
N PRO A 98 -0.36 -34.99 -0.31
CA PRO A 98 -0.38 -35.24 -1.75
C PRO A 98 0.21 -36.60 -2.17
N ASP A 99 1.37 -36.99 -1.61
CA ASP A 99 2.04 -38.25 -1.94
C ASP A 99 1.21 -39.47 -1.50
N GLU A 100 0.60 -39.39 -0.32
CA GLU A 100 -0.32 -40.42 0.18
C GLU A 100 -1.58 -40.51 -0.70
N ALA A 101 -2.12 -39.37 -1.12
CA ALA A 101 -3.28 -39.33 -2.00
C ALA A 101 -3.00 -39.99 -3.37
N ILE A 102 -1.83 -39.72 -3.97
CA ILE A 102 -1.38 -40.37 -5.21
C ILE A 102 -1.31 -41.90 -5.02
N LYS A 103 -0.69 -42.35 -3.93
CA LYS A 103 -0.56 -43.78 -3.60
C LYS A 103 -1.94 -44.44 -3.42
N GLN A 104 -2.82 -43.80 -2.65
CA GLN A 104 -4.16 -44.32 -2.37
C GLN A 104 -5.07 -44.30 -3.61
N LEU A 105 -4.98 -43.29 -4.47
CA LEU A 105 -5.68 -43.26 -5.76
C LEU A 105 -5.26 -44.45 -6.63
N ARG A 106 -3.94 -44.65 -6.78
CA ARG A 106 -3.36 -45.76 -7.56
C ARG A 106 -3.79 -47.13 -7.06
N GLN A 107 -3.89 -47.30 -5.74
CA GLN A 107 -4.16 -48.60 -5.10
C GLN A 107 -5.63 -48.98 -5.00
N GLY A 108 -6.57 -48.15 -5.43
CA GLY A 108 -7.97 -48.45 -5.15
C GLY A 108 -8.48 -47.86 -3.82
N GLY A 109 -7.60 -47.29 -3.00
CA GLY A 109 -7.88 -46.89 -1.62
C GLY A 109 -8.73 -45.63 -1.42
N ILE A 110 -8.77 -44.71 -2.38
CA ILE A 110 -9.67 -43.52 -2.41
C ILE A 110 -10.23 -43.29 -3.83
N ASP A 111 -11.45 -42.76 -3.93
CA ASP A 111 -12.11 -42.48 -5.21
C ASP A 111 -11.70 -41.14 -5.82
N VAL A 112 -11.43 -40.16 -4.97
CA VAL A 112 -11.17 -38.77 -5.34
C VAL A 112 -10.04 -38.20 -4.47
N ALA A 113 -9.17 -37.39 -5.06
CA ALA A 113 -8.24 -36.53 -4.34
C ALA A 113 -8.42 -35.07 -4.76
N MET A 114 -8.68 -34.22 -3.76
CA MET A 114 -8.75 -32.78 -3.89
C MET A 114 -7.40 -32.21 -3.46
N ILE A 115 -6.78 -31.40 -4.31
CA ILE A 115 -5.48 -30.81 -4.04
C ILE A 115 -5.36 -29.41 -4.64
N VAL A 116 -4.92 -28.45 -3.83
CA VAL A 116 -4.61 -27.09 -4.28
C VAL A 116 -3.13 -27.01 -4.59
N LEU A 117 -2.78 -26.72 -5.85
CA LEU A 117 -1.41 -26.56 -6.32
C LEU A 117 -1.34 -25.59 -7.50
N ALA A 118 -0.24 -24.86 -7.61
CA ALA A 118 0.11 -24.15 -8.84
C ALA A 118 0.21 -25.09 -10.06
N GLY A 119 -0.11 -24.60 -11.25
CA GLY A 119 -0.01 -25.37 -12.50
C GLY A 119 1.43 -25.80 -12.84
N GLU A 120 2.42 -25.11 -12.28
CA GLU A 120 3.85 -25.33 -12.45
C GLU A 120 4.41 -26.36 -11.45
N ALA A 121 3.63 -26.78 -10.45
CA ALA A 121 4.09 -27.66 -9.39
C ALA A 121 4.59 -28.99 -9.97
N PRO A 122 5.84 -29.42 -9.68
CA PRO A 122 6.38 -30.68 -10.20
C PRO A 122 5.51 -31.90 -9.87
N LEU A 123 4.88 -31.87 -8.70
CA LEU A 123 3.99 -32.91 -8.19
C LEU A 123 2.75 -33.15 -9.06
N LEU A 124 2.32 -32.15 -9.84
CA LEU A 124 1.20 -32.31 -10.78
C LEU A 124 1.48 -33.41 -11.80
N LYS A 125 2.76 -33.64 -12.13
CA LYS A 125 3.23 -34.70 -13.02
C LYS A 125 2.86 -36.09 -12.55
N ASP A 126 2.98 -36.33 -11.26
CA ASP A 126 2.73 -37.65 -10.70
C ASP A 126 1.24 -38.00 -10.75
N PHE A 127 0.35 -37.00 -10.68
CA PHE A 127 -1.09 -37.20 -10.84
C PHE A 127 -1.49 -37.51 -12.28
N TYR A 128 -1.06 -36.72 -13.27
CA TYR A 128 -1.47 -36.94 -14.66
C TYR A 128 -0.83 -38.17 -15.31
N GLN A 129 0.19 -38.75 -14.68
CA GLN A 129 0.77 -40.03 -15.08
C GLN A 129 0.05 -41.25 -14.48
N LEU A 130 -0.90 -41.05 -13.56
CA LEU A 130 -1.68 -42.16 -13.02
C LEU A 130 -2.63 -42.73 -14.10
N PRO A 131 -2.53 -44.02 -14.41
CA PRO A 131 -3.41 -44.64 -15.39
C PRO A 131 -4.85 -44.67 -14.86
N GLY A 132 -5.80 -44.32 -15.72
CA GLY A 132 -7.23 -44.38 -15.37
C GLY A 132 -7.71 -43.26 -14.44
N ILE A 133 -6.92 -42.21 -14.20
CA ILE A 133 -7.35 -41.03 -13.43
C ILE A 133 -7.71 -39.89 -14.38
N ARG A 134 -8.76 -39.13 -14.04
CA ARG A 134 -9.20 -37.94 -14.78
C ARG A 134 -9.27 -36.72 -13.86
N LEU A 135 -9.28 -35.54 -14.50
CA LEU A 135 -9.55 -34.25 -13.86
C LEU A 135 -11.03 -33.92 -13.98
N MET A 136 -11.61 -33.44 -12.88
CA MET A 136 -12.95 -32.87 -12.85
C MET A 136 -13.01 -31.56 -13.65
N ASP A 137 -14.16 -31.35 -14.29
CA ASP A 137 -14.55 -30.07 -14.90
C ASP A 137 -15.67 -29.45 -14.06
N PHE A 138 -15.45 -28.28 -13.47
CA PHE A 138 -16.43 -27.64 -12.59
C PHE A 138 -17.52 -26.93 -13.39
N ASP A 139 -18.67 -27.57 -13.58
CA ASP A 139 -19.85 -26.94 -14.24
C ASP A 139 -20.26 -25.62 -13.55
N GLN A 140 -20.03 -25.51 -12.24
CA GLN A 140 -20.43 -24.39 -11.40
C GLN A 140 -19.27 -23.49 -10.97
N ALA A 141 -18.13 -23.51 -11.69
CA ALA A 141 -16.93 -22.74 -11.33
C ALA A 141 -17.23 -21.25 -11.05
N GLU A 142 -18.01 -20.61 -11.93
CA GLU A 142 -18.43 -19.20 -11.81
C GLU A 142 -19.32 -18.93 -10.58
N THR A 143 -20.08 -19.92 -10.12
CA THR A 143 -20.93 -19.76 -8.94
C THR A 143 -20.07 -19.68 -7.68
N TYR A 144 -19.01 -20.50 -7.58
CA TYR A 144 -18.12 -20.49 -6.43
C TYR A 144 -17.41 -19.15 -6.25
N THR A 145 -17.02 -18.46 -7.32
CA THR A 145 -16.35 -17.14 -7.23
C THR A 145 -17.28 -16.06 -6.66
N ARG A 146 -18.60 -16.21 -6.83
CA ARG A 146 -19.60 -15.27 -6.29
C ARG A 146 -19.89 -15.50 -4.81
N VAL A 147 -19.82 -16.76 -4.37
CA VAL A 147 -20.07 -17.15 -2.97
C VAL A 147 -18.80 -17.02 -2.12
N LEU A 148 -17.64 -17.31 -2.71
CA LEU A 148 -16.32 -17.22 -2.10
C LEU A 148 -15.46 -16.25 -2.92
N PRO A 149 -15.52 -14.93 -2.62
CA PRO A 149 -14.90 -13.89 -3.45
C PRO A 149 -13.37 -13.96 -3.60
N TYR A 150 -12.71 -14.76 -2.76
CA TYR A 150 -11.27 -15.02 -2.85
C TYR A 150 -10.92 -16.06 -3.92
N LEU A 151 -11.92 -16.75 -4.50
CA LEU A 151 -11.74 -17.71 -5.58
C LEU A 151 -11.90 -17.05 -6.96
N ASN A 152 -11.12 -17.57 -7.90
CA ASN A 152 -11.18 -17.21 -9.30
C ASN A 152 -11.58 -18.43 -10.12
N ARG A 153 -12.28 -18.20 -11.22
CA ARG A 153 -12.48 -19.21 -12.26
C ARG A 153 -11.26 -19.18 -13.18
N VAL A 154 -10.66 -20.34 -13.40
CA VAL A 154 -9.56 -20.50 -14.36
C VAL A 154 -10.01 -21.49 -15.43
N ASP A 155 -9.97 -21.04 -16.68
CA ASP A 155 -10.24 -21.88 -17.84
C ASP A 155 -8.93 -22.58 -18.23
N ILE A 156 -8.93 -23.92 -18.26
CA ILE A 156 -7.77 -24.73 -18.63
C ILE A 156 -8.02 -25.34 -20.01
N PRO A 157 -7.32 -24.87 -21.05
CA PRO A 157 -7.42 -25.46 -22.37
C PRO A 157 -6.92 -26.90 -22.40
N ARG A 158 -7.45 -27.68 -23.35
CA ARG A 158 -6.98 -29.01 -23.69
C ARG A 158 -5.45 -29.03 -23.85
N GLY A 159 -4.81 -30.00 -23.21
CA GLY A 159 -3.36 -30.21 -23.29
C GLY A 159 -2.50 -29.24 -22.48
N LEU A 160 -3.05 -28.21 -21.82
CA LEU A 160 -2.25 -27.21 -21.11
C LEU A 160 -1.44 -27.81 -19.94
N VAL A 161 -2.04 -28.74 -19.19
CA VAL A 161 -1.37 -29.41 -18.05
C VAL A 161 -0.22 -30.28 -18.56
N SER A 162 -0.45 -31.04 -19.63
CA SER A 162 0.59 -31.83 -20.28
C SER A 162 0.28 -32.01 -21.77
N ILE A 163 1.01 -31.28 -22.62
CA ILE A 163 0.90 -31.37 -24.08
C ILE A 163 1.25 -32.78 -24.56
N ALA A 164 2.30 -33.39 -23.99
CA ALA A 164 2.77 -34.72 -24.37
C ALA A 164 1.73 -35.83 -24.16
N HIS A 165 0.83 -35.66 -23.19
CA HIS A 165 -0.22 -36.63 -22.85
C HIS A 165 -1.61 -36.15 -23.27
N ASP A 166 -1.70 -34.94 -23.85
CA ASP A 166 -2.94 -34.27 -24.21
C ASP A 166 -3.92 -34.24 -23.03
N LEU A 167 -3.45 -33.66 -21.92
CA LEU A 167 -4.17 -33.50 -20.67
C LEU A 167 -4.31 -32.02 -20.29
N PRO A 168 -5.52 -31.56 -19.90
CA PRO A 168 -6.79 -32.29 -19.93
C PRO A 168 -7.21 -32.63 -21.39
N LYS A 169 -8.09 -33.63 -21.57
CA LYS A 169 -8.53 -34.13 -22.90
C LYS A 169 -9.49 -33.18 -23.63
N GLN A 170 -10.04 -32.24 -22.90
CA GLN A 170 -10.96 -31.19 -23.34
C GLN A 170 -10.66 -29.96 -22.50
N ASP A 171 -11.21 -28.82 -22.91
CA ASP A 171 -11.19 -27.63 -22.08
C ASP A 171 -11.99 -27.92 -20.80
N ILE A 172 -11.44 -27.52 -19.65
CA ILE A 172 -12.08 -27.69 -18.34
C ILE A 172 -12.04 -26.39 -17.57
N HIS A 173 -12.92 -26.29 -16.58
CA HIS A 173 -13.03 -25.16 -15.68
C HIS A 173 -12.62 -25.60 -14.29
N VAL A 174 -11.78 -24.80 -13.64
CA VAL A 174 -11.39 -25.02 -12.25
C VAL A 174 -11.61 -23.76 -11.43
N ILE A 175 -11.70 -23.95 -10.11
CA ILE A 175 -11.68 -22.86 -9.15
C ILE A 175 -10.29 -22.75 -8.54
N ALA A 176 -9.78 -21.54 -8.40
CA ALA A 176 -8.43 -21.28 -7.91
C ALA A 176 -8.41 -20.15 -6.88
N PRO A 177 -7.96 -20.40 -5.64
CA PRO A 177 -7.43 -19.34 -4.82
C PRO A 177 -6.16 -18.71 -5.44
N THR A 178 -5.73 -17.61 -4.84
CA THR A 178 -4.54 -16.86 -5.22
C THR A 178 -3.46 -17.01 -4.14
N ALA A 179 -2.26 -17.44 -4.51
CA ALA A 179 -1.11 -17.36 -3.61
C ALA A 179 -0.80 -15.88 -3.34
N THR A 180 -0.73 -15.49 -2.08
CA THR A 180 -0.59 -14.11 -1.62
C THR A 180 0.66 -13.96 -0.77
N LEU A 181 1.49 -12.98 -1.10
CA LEU A 181 2.60 -12.55 -0.26
C LEU A 181 2.07 -11.64 0.83
N VAL A 182 2.26 -12.04 2.08
CA VAL A 182 1.80 -11.35 3.28
C VAL A 182 3.00 -10.95 4.13
N ALA A 183 2.91 -9.75 4.71
CA ALA A 183 3.88 -9.17 5.63
C ALA A 183 3.20 -8.69 6.91
N HIS A 184 4.01 -8.35 7.92
CA HIS A 184 3.52 -7.51 9.01
C HIS A 184 3.23 -6.08 8.51
N SER A 185 2.23 -5.43 9.11
CA SER A 185 1.80 -4.09 8.73
C SER A 185 2.83 -2.98 8.97
N ASP A 186 3.90 -3.27 9.71
CA ASP A 186 5.03 -2.37 10.00
C ASP A 186 6.25 -2.65 9.11
N ILE A 187 6.09 -3.43 8.04
CA ILE A 187 7.15 -3.69 7.06
C ILE A 187 7.72 -2.38 6.51
N ASN A 188 9.04 -2.35 6.31
CA ASN A 188 9.71 -1.19 5.76
C ASN A 188 9.30 -0.96 4.28
N PRO A 189 8.85 0.25 3.90
CA PRO A 189 8.48 0.59 2.51
C PRO A 189 9.54 0.25 1.46
N ALA A 190 10.82 0.38 1.82
CA ALA A 190 11.93 0.08 0.93
C ALA A 190 12.03 -1.42 0.64
N THR A 191 11.70 -2.26 1.63
CA THR A 191 11.60 -3.72 1.47
C THR A 191 10.43 -4.09 0.58
N VAL A 192 9.27 -3.44 0.75
CA VAL A 192 8.09 -3.64 -0.11
C VAL A 192 8.45 -3.38 -1.57
N SER A 193 9.09 -2.25 -1.86
CA SER A 193 9.51 -1.89 -3.22
C SER A 193 10.48 -2.91 -3.83
N LEU A 194 11.45 -3.43 -3.06
CA LEU A 194 12.39 -4.44 -3.52
C LEU A 194 11.71 -5.78 -3.80
N LEU A 195 10.83 -6.22 -2.90
CA LEU A 195 10.08 -7.45 -3.04
C LEU A 195 9.20 -7.39 -4.29
N LEU A 196 8.47 -6.30 -4.49
CA LEU A 196 7.55 -6.16 -5.62
C LEU A 196 8.28 -6.00 -6.96
N GLY A 197 9.43 -5.32 -6.99
CA GLY A 197 10.27 -5.27 -8.18
C GLY A 197 10.71 -6.67 -8.63
N THR A 198 11.24 -7.45 -7.69
CA THR A 198 11.67 -8.84 -7.96
C THR A 198 10.48 -9.73 -8.33
N THR A 199 9.37 -9.59 -7.59
CA THR A 199 8.13 -10.32 -7.82
C THR A 199 7.58 -10.02 -9.21
N TYR A 200 7.59 -8.76 -9.65
CA TYR A 200 7.16 -8.38 -10.99
C TYR A 200 8.03 -9.00 -12.09
N ASP A 201 9.35 -8.94 -11.94
CA ASP A 201 10.28 -9.47 -12.94
C ASP A 201 10.13 -10.98 -13.13
N ILE A 202 9.91 -11.71 -12.03
CA ILE A 202 9.64 -13.15 -12.05
C ILE A 202 8.24 -13.39 -12.60
N LEU A 203 7.21 -12.77 -12.03
CA LEU A 203 5.82 -13.21 -12.19
C LEU A 203 5.11 -12.73 -13.43
N ARG A 204 5.59 -11.65 -14.07
CA ARG A 204 4.98 -11.10 -15.29
C ARG A 204 4.80 -12.12 -16.42
N ASN A 205 5.64 -13.16 -16.44
CA ASN A 205 5.61 -14.27 -17.40
C ASN A 205 5.51 -15.65 -16.72
N TYR A 206 5.28 -15.67 -15.40
CA TYR A 206 5.27 -16.89 -14.60
C TYR A 206 3.85 -17.43 -14.51
N SER A 207 3.55 -18.45 -15.29
CA SER A 207 2.49 -19.44 -15.10
C SER A 207 1.71 -19.64 -16.38
N ARG A 208 1.45 -20.91 -16.68
CA ARG A 208 0.68 -21.38 -17.84
C ARG A 208 -0.80 -21.01 -17.72
N LEU A 209 -1.27 -20.74 -16.51
CA LEU A 209 -2.68 -20.58 -16.17
C LEU A 209 -3.16 -19.13 -16.15
N GLN A 210 -2.23 -18.17 -16.18
CA GLN A 210 -2.53 -16.74 -16.09
C GLN A 210 -2.06 -16.00 -17.34
N LYS A 211 -2.65 -14.83 -17.60
CA LYS A 211 -2.26 -13.99 -18.72
C LYS A 211 -0.93 -13.28 -18.42
N PRO A 212 -0.11 -12.99 -19.44
CA PRO A 212 1.08 -12.15 -19.26
C PRO A 212 0.73 -10.81 -18.60
N GLY A 213 1.47 -10.46 -17.56
CA GLY A 213 1.26 -9.23 -16.77
C GLY A 213 0.05 -9.25 -15.83
N GLU A 214 -0.63 -10.39 -15.66
CA GLU A 214 -1.74 -10.52 -14.71
C GLU A 214 -1.28 -10.48 -13.25
N PHE A 215 -0.06 -10.98 -12.98
CA PHE A 215 0.57 -10.96 -11.67
C PHE A 215 1.96 -10.31 -11.71
N PRO A 216 2.42 -9.73 -10.58
CA PRO A 216 1.73 -9.61 -9.29
C PRO A 216 0.48 -8.72 -9.35
N SER A 217 -0.51 -9.01 -8.51
CA SER A 217 -1.83 -8.35 -8.55
C SER A 217 -2.30 -7.87 -7.19
N SER A 218 -3.19 -6.87 -7.18
CA SER A 218 -3.87 -6.38 -5.96
C SER A 218 -5.26 -6.99 -5.75
N LYS A 219 -5.61 -8.04 -6.53
CA LYS A 219 -6.95 -8.65 -6.55
C LYS A 219 -6.96 -9.98 -5.80
N GLY A 220 -8.11 -10.34 -5.24
CA GLY A 220 -8.32 -11.65 -4.61
C GLY A 220 -7.52 -11.86 -3.33
N LEU A 221 -7.24 -10.78 -2.60
CA LEU A 221 -6.46 -10.79 -1.36
C LEU A 221 -7.38 -10.95 -0.15
N ASP A 222 -6.95 -11.74 0.83
CA ASP A 222 -7.67 -11.87 2.11
C ASP A 222 -7.43 -10.65 3.01
N PHE A 223 -6.20 -10.15 3.02
CA PHE A 223 -5.76 -9.03 3.86
C PHE A 223 -5.83 -7.70 3.11
N PRO A 224 -6.00 -6.56 3.83
CA PRO A 224 -5.85 -5.25 3.21
C PRO A 224 -4.46 -5.14 2.57
N ILE A 225 -4.40 -4.48 1.42
CA ILE A 225 -3.13 -4.27 0.73
C ILE A 225 -2.32 -3.18 1.44
N ASP A 226 -0.99 -3.38 1.47
CA ASP A 226 -0.05 -2.35 1.89
C ASP A 226 -0.09 -1.14 0.95
N LEU A 227 -0.01 0.07 1.49
CA LEU A 227 -0.17 1.30 0.71
C LEU A 227 0.95 1.45 -0.34
N ASP A 228 2.20 1.19 0.04
CA ASP A 228 3.33 1.29 -0.88
C ASP A 228 3.25 0.18 -1.94
N ALA A 229 2.73 -0.99 -1.55
CA ALA A 229 2.47 -2.07 -2.49
C ALA A 229 1.39 -1.74 -3.51
N GLU A 230 0.29 -1.15 -3.09
CA GLU A 230 -0.79 -0.72 -3.97
C GLU A 230 -0.29 0.33 -4.98
N ILE A 231 0.48 1.30 -4.52
CA ILE A 231 1.12 2.32 -5.38
C ILE A 231 2.04 1.65 -6.39
N PHE A 232 2.91 0.73 -5.95
CA PHE A 232 3.84 0.04 -6.83
C PHE A 232 3.12 -0.77 -7.92
N LEU A 233 2.07 -1.52 -7.56
CA LEU A 233 1.33 -2.36 -8.52
C LEU A 233 0.56 -1.52 -9.54
N LYS A 234 0.09 -0.32 -9.14
CA LYS A 234 -0.66 0.58 -10.02
C LYS A 234 0.24 1.42 -10.93
N ASP A 235 1.27 2.05 -10.37
CA ASP A 235 2.08 3.07 -11.03
C ASP A 235 3.50 2.58 -11.40
N GLY A 236 3.85 1.35 -11.00
CA GLY A 236 5.18 0.78 -11.13
C GLY A 236 6.18 1.36 -10.13
N PRO A 237 7.49 1.06 -10.29
CA PRO A 237 8.52 1.68 -9.48
C PRO A 237 8.46 3.21 -9.61
N SER A 238 8.70 3.92 -8.50
CA SER A 238 8.71 5.39 -8.49
C SER A 238 9.69 5.94 -9.53
N PHE A 239 9.47 7.18 -10.00
CA PHE A 239 10.34 7.84 -10.97
C PHE A 239 11.83 7.75 -10.60
N PHE A 240 12.13 7.85 -9.30
CA PHE A 240 13.47 7.77 -8.76
C PHE A 240 14.06 6.36 -8.88
N TYR A 241 13.29 5.31 -8.55
CA TYR A 241 13.77 3.93 -8.68
C TYR A 241 14.04 3.50 -10.12
N ARG A 242 13.47 4.20 -11.13
CA ARG A 242 13.76 3.93 -12.55
C ARG A 242 15.08 4.51 -13.03
N HIS A 243 15.56 5.61 -12.43
CA HIS A 243 16.70 6.39 -12.95
C HIS A 243 17.87 6.49 -11.97
N LEU A 244 17.65 6.17 -10.69
CA LEU A 244 18.67 6.21 -9.65
C LEU A 244 18.93 4.81 -9.08
N PRO A 245 20.15 4.52 -8.62
CA PRO A 245 20.41 3.37 -7.78
C PRO A 245 19.49 3.35 -6.56
N PHE A 246 19.08 2.17 -6.10
CA PHE A 246 18.13 1.98 -4.99
C PHE A 246 18.39 2.89 -3.79
N TRP A 247 19.65 2.98 -3.33
CA TRP A 247 20.01 3.83 -2.19
C TRP A 247 19.72 5.31 -2.45
N GLY A 248 20.00 5.81 -3.66
CA GLY A 248 19.76 7.20 -4.04
C GLY A 248 18.27 7.52 -4.12
N ALA A 249 17.46 6.58 -4.65
CA ALA A 249 16.03 6.72 -4.71
C ALA A 249 15.39 6.81 -3.31
N VAL A 250 15.74 5.91 -2.39
CA VAL A 250 15.24 5.90 -1.01
C VAL A 250 15.56 7.23 -0.29
N TRP A 251 16.81 7.69 -0.39
CA TRP A 251 17.24 8.93 0.26
C TRP A 251 16.53 10.16 -0.31
N LEU A 252 16.48 10.29 -1.64
CA LEU A 252 15.87 11.45 -2.28
C LEU A 252 14.37 11.54 -1.99
N GLU A 253 13.66 10.42 -2.04
CA GLU A 253 12.23 10.39 -1.76
C GLU A 253 11.92 10.82 -0.32
N ARG A 254 12.72 10.36 0.65
CA ARG A 254 12.61 10.79 2.06
C ARG A 254 12.92 12.27 2.23
N VAL A 255 13.98 12.77 1.59
CA VAL A 255 14.36 14.18 1.65
C VAL A 255 13.25 15.06 1.11
N ILE A 256 12.65 14.73 -0.04
CA ILE A 256 11.57 15.52 -0.64
C ILE A 256 10.33 15.54 0.27
N LYS A 257 9.93 14.39 0.83
CA LYS A 257 8.80 14.29 1.76
C LYS A 257 8.97 15.17 3.01
N ILE A 258 10.20 15.43 3.46
CA ILE A 258 10.50 16.34 4.58
C ILE A 258 10.65 17.79 4.10
N LEU A 259 11.32 17.99 2.97
CA LEU A 259 11.67 19.30 2.44
C LEU A 259 10.45 20.10 1.98
N ILE A 260 9.45 19.44 1.37
CA ILE A 260 8.24 20.14 0.90
C ILE A 260 7.44 20.75 2.05
N PRO A 261 7.02 20.00 3.10
CA PRO A 261 6.35 20.59 4.27
C PRO A 261 7.21 21.66 4.95
N LEU A 262 8.52 21.43 5.05
CA LEU A 262 9.44 22.40 5.63
C LEU A 262 9.45 23.70 4.83
N LEU A 263 9.54 23.64 3.49
CA LEU A 263 9.50 24.82 2.62
C LEU A 263 8.18 25.57 2.71
N ILE A 264 7.06 24.86 2.83
CA ILE A 264 5.73 25.46 3.03
C ILE A 264 5.68 26.30 4.32
N ILE A 265 6.38 25.87 5.38
CA ILE A 265 6.46 26.61 6.64
C ILE A 265 7.53 27.72 6.56
N LEU A 266 8.64 27.47 5.90
CA LEU A 266 9.79 28.37 5.85
C LEU A 266 9.52 29.59 4.95
N LEU A 267 8.83 29.40 3.83
CA LEU A 267 8.45 30.48 2.91
C LEU A 267 7.71 31.64 3.59
N PRO A 268 6.59 31.42 4.32
CA PRO A 268 5.91 32.52 5.00
C PRO A 268 6.84 33.18 6.02
N ILE A 269 7.62 32.41 6.79
CA ILE A 269 8.57 32.98 7.77
C ILE A 269 9.52 33.97 7.09
N PHE A 270 10.17 33.58 5.99
CA PHE A 270 11.09 34.47 5.26
C PHE A 270 10.38 35.69 4.68
N THR A 271 9.13 35.56 4.23
CA THR A 271 8.36 36.70 3.71
C THR A 271 7.90 37.68 4.81
N TYR A 272 7.53 37.18 6.00
CA TYR A 272 7.04 38.01 7.10
C TYR A 272 8.15 38.55 8.00
N LEU A 273 9.33 37.93 8.02
CA LEU A 273 10.49 38.36 8.81
C LEU A 273 10.85 39.84 8.60
N PRO A 274 11.01 40.37 7.37
CA PRO A 274 11.33 41.79 7.17
C PRO A 274 10.20 42.71 7.66
N VAL A 275 8.93 42.30 7.53
CA VAL A 275 7.77 43.08 7.99
C VAL A 275 7.79 43.23 9.52
N ILE A 276 8.08 42.15 10.24
CA ILE A 276 8.16 42.15 11.70
C ILE A 276 9.35 43.01 12.19
N LEU A 277 10.51 42.87 11.55
CA LEU A 277 11.69 43.67 11.89
C LEU A 277 11.44 45.18 11.69
N ASN A 278 10.71 45.56 10.63
CA ASN A 278 10.35 46.96 10.37
C ASN A 278 9.26 47.49 11.32
N LEU A 279 8.33 46.63 11.77
CA LEU A 279 7.26 47.02 12.70
C LEU A 279 7.82 47.58 14.02
N SER A 280 8.88 46.96 14.55
CA SER A 280 9.54 47.41 15.79
C SER A 280 10.05 48.85 15.67
N LEU A 281 10.68 49.20 14.54
CA LEU A 281 11.15 50.57 14.29
C LEU A 281 10.00 51.54 14.10
N LYS A 282 8.96 51.18 13.32
CA LYS A 282 7.77 52.02 13.15
C LYS A 282 7.12 52.37 14.49
N ILE A 283 7.04 51.41 15.41
CA ILE A 283 6.52 51.66 16.76
C ILE A 283 7.42 52.63 17.54
N ARG A 284 8.76 52.48 17.47
CA ARG A 284 9.71 53.39 18.15
C ARG A 284 9.67 54.80 17.56
N LEU A 285 9.72 54.94 16.23
CA LEU A 285 9.63 56.22 15.53
C LEU A 285 8.28 56.91 15.76
N GLY A 286 7.18 56.14 15.78
CA GLY A 286 5.85 56.66 16.09
C GLY A 286 5.76 57.34 17.46
N ARG A 287 6.47 56.83 18.47
CA ARG A 287 6.56 57.50 19.79
C ARG A 287 7.28 58.84 19.70
N LEU A 288 8.37 58.93 18.94
CA LEU A 288 9.12 60.17 18.75
C LEU A 288 8.33 61.21 17.94
N TYR A 289 7.64 60.77 16.89
CA TYR A 289 6.70 61.63 16.13
C TYR A 289 5.60 62.21 17.02
N LYS A 290 5.06 61.43 17.97
CA LYS A 290 4.05 61.93 18.92
C LYS A 290 4.62 63.03 19.81
N THR A 291 5.87 62.90 20.25
CA THR A 291 6.56 63.95 21.01
C THR A 291 6.77 65.21 20.16
N LEU A 292 7.22 65.07 18.91
CA LEU A 292 7.37 66.18 17.96
C LEU A 292 6.04 66.93 17.75
N LYS A 293 4.95 66.20 17.49
CA LYS A 293 3.61 66.80 17.33
C LYS A 293 3.11 67.50 18.61
N THR A 294 3.54 67.05 19.78
CA THR A 294 3.23 67.72 21.05
C THR A 294 3.99 69.04 21.18
N ILE A 295 5.25 69.09 20.74
CA ILE A 295 6.06 70.32 20.68
C ILE A 295 5.44 71.31 19.70
N GLU A 296 5.04 70.86 18.50
CA GLU A 296 4.38 71.69 17.48
C GLU A 296 3.04 72.27 17.97
N LYS A 297 2.21 71.46 18.64
CA LYS A 297 0.96 71.96 19.26
C LYS A 297 1.22 72.99 20.37
N ARG A 298 2.28 72.79 21.17
CA ARG A 298 2.67 73.75 22.22
C ARG A 298 3.21 75.04 21.61
N PHE A 299 3.93 74.95 20.49
CA PHE A 299 4.35 76.12 19.72
C PHE A 299 3.15 76.94 19.20
N ALA A 300 2.12 76.27 18.68
CA ALA A 300 0.89 76.95 18.26
C ALA A 300 0.14 77.65 19.41
N ALA A 301 0.36 77.25 20.67
CA ALA A 301 -0.35 77.74 21.85
C ALA A 301 0.48 78.66 22.78
N SER A 302 1.81 78.67 22.68
CA SER A 302 2.74 79.37 23.58
C SER A 302 3.91 79.99 22.82
N LYS A 303 4.30 81.23 23.18
CA LYS A 303 5.46 81.94 22.62
C LYS A 303 6.79 81.65 23.33
N ASN A 304 6.87 80.62 24.19
CA ASN A 304 8.12 80.27 24.89
C ASN A 304 9.06 79.44 24.00
N THR A 305 9.69 80.09 23.04
CA THR A 305 10.48 79.45 21.97
C THR A 305 11.72 78.71 22.49
N ASP A 306 12.34 79.18 23.57
CA ASP A 306 13.59 78.61 24.08
C ASP A 306 13.40 77.23 24.76
N GLU A 307 12.28 77.03 25.49
CA GLU A 307 11.94 75.73 26.10
C GLU A 307 11.61 74.66 25.03
N LEU A 308 10.94 75.08 23.95
CA LEU A 308 10.58 74.22 22.82
C LEU A 308 11.80 73.82 21.99
N LEU A 309 12.78 74.73 21.82
CA LEU A 309 14.06 74.43 21.18
C LEU A 309 14.88 73.41 21.98
N SER A 310 14.89 73.50 23.32
CA SER A 310 15.54 72.50 24.18
C SER A 310 14.88 71.12 24.01
N GLY A 311 13.54 71.06 23.98
CA GLY A 311 12.80 69.83 23.76
C GLY A 311 13.07 69.17 22.39
N LEU A 312 13.33 69.97 21.35
CA LEU A 312 13.74 69.47 20.03
C LEU A 312 15.16 68.90 20.03
N ASN A 313 16.10 69.55 20.72
CA ASN A 313 17.47 69.06 20.83
C ASN A 313 17.53 67.72 21.57
N ASP A 314 16.72 67.55 22.62
CA ASP A 314 16.59 66.27 23.32
C ASP A 314 16.00 65.16 22.45
N LEU A 315 15.08 65.51 21.56
CA LEU A 315 14.47 64.59 20.61
C LEU A 315 15.47 64.15 19.53
N GLU A 316 16.28 65.07 19.01
CA GLU A 316 17.33 64.79 18.03
C GLU A 316 18.44 63.90 18.62
N ASN A 317 18.88 64.18 19.86
CA ASN A 317 19.83 63.34 20.59
C ASN A 317 19.32 61.90 20.79
N ARG A 318 18.00 61.72 20.97
CA ARG A 318 17.40 60.38 21.07
C ARG A 318 17.36 59.65 19.73
N ILE A 319 17.24 60.37 18.62
CA ILE A 319 17.25 59.83 17.26
C ILE A 319 18.67 59.41 16.85
N GLU A 320 19.69 60.18 17.20
CA GLU A 320 21.09 59.84 16.89
C GLU A 320 21.59 58.56 17.59
N ARG A 321 21.01 58.23 18.74
CA ARG A 321 21.31 56.98 19.47
C ARG A 321 20.61 55.74 18.91
N LEU A 322 19.74 55.89 17.91
CA LEU A 322 19.11 54.76 17.25
C LEU A 322 20.06 54.19 16.19
N ASN A 323 20.57 52.99 16.43
CA ASN A 323 21.26 52.22 15.40
C ASN A 323 20.25 51.67 14.40
N VAL A 324 20.22 52.25 13.20
CA VAL A 324 19.28 51.90 12.12
C VAL A 324 20.04 51.27 10.96
N SER A 325 19.54 50.14 10.43
CA SER A 325 20.10 49.48 9.24
C SER A 325 19.87 50.33 7.98
N ALA A 326 20.71 50.16 6.95
CA ALA A 326 20.59 50.87 5.66
C ALA A 326 19.19 50.74 5.03
N ILE A 327 18.55 49.58 5.19
CA ILE A 327 17.19 49.28 4.68
C ILE A 327 16.11 50.12 5.37
N GLN A 328 16.39 50.61 6.58
CA GLN A 328 15.44 51.30 7.46
C GLN A 328 15.72 52.81 7.56
N SER A 329 16.74 53.30 6.83
CA SER A 329 17.23 54.67 6.90
C SER A 329 16.21 55.72 6.42
N LYS A 330 15.35 55.38 5.45
CA LYS A 330 14.35 56.30 4.89
C LYS A 330 13.42 56.91 5.96
N GLU A 331 12.84 56.07 6.81
CA GLU A 331 11.90 56.53 7.85
C GLU A 331 12.59 57.43 8.90
N LEU A 332 13.88 57.21 9.13
CA LEU A 332 14.69 58.05 10.01
C LEU A 332 14.99 59.42 9.39
N TYR A 333 15.35 59.45 8.10
CA TYR A 333 15.60 60.68 7.36
C TYR A 333 14.35 61.55 7.25
N ASP A 334 13.18 60.95 7.02
CA ASP A 334 11.90 61.67 6.98
C ASP A 334 11.60 62.37 8.32
N LEU A 335 11.85 61.71 9.45
CA LEU A 335 11.67 62.31 10.78
C LEU A 335 12.67 63.45 11.03
N ARG A 336 13.93 63.29 10.63
CA ARG A 336 14.95 64.36 10.73
C ARG A 336 14.57 65.58 9.90
N MET A 337 14.04 65.38 8.71
CA MET A 337 13.54 66.48 7.87
C MET A 337 12.41 67.26 8.56
N HIS A 338 11.42 66.57 9.15
CA HIS A 338 10.35 67.26 9.87
C HIS A 338 10.85 68.01 11.11
N ILE A 339 11.81 67.45 11.85
CA ILE A 339 12.45 68.14 12.99
C ILE A 339 13.16 69.41 12.51
N ALA A 340 13.88 69.34 11.39
CA ALA A 340 14.55 70.50 10.81
C ALA A 340 13.55 71.60 10.39
N LEU A 341 12.41 71.21 9.79
CA LEU A 341 11.34 72.14 9.41
C LEU A 341 10.72 72.83 10.63
N VAL A 342 10.36 72.08 11.68
CA VAL A 342 9.79 72.66 12.92
C VAL A 342 10.81 73.56 13.62
N ARG A 343 12.10 73.18 13.61
CA ARG A 343 13.19 74.00 14.14
C ARG A 343 13.32 75.32 13.37
N ASP A 344 13.22 75.28 12.05
CA ASP A 344 13.30 76.49 11.22
C ASP A 344 12.12 77.44 11.49
N GLN A 345 10.90 76.89 11.60
CA GLN A 345 9.72 77.66 12.00
C GLN A 345 9.86 78.29 13.39
N LEU A 346 10.41 77.57 14.36
CA LEU A 346 10.67 78.12 15.70
C LEU A 346 11.71 79.23 15.67
N LYS A 347 12.74 79.12 14.83
CA LYS A 347 13.78 80.15 14.69
C LYS A 347 13.27 81.40 13.99
N GLN A 348 12.36 81.26 13.02
CA GLN A 348 11.71 82.38 12.32
C GLN A 348 10.65 83.09 13.18
N ALA A 349 10.10 82.42 14.19
CA ALA A 349 9.12 82.98 15.12
C ALA A 349 9.75 83.62 16.38
N LYS A 350 11.09 83.59 16.49
CA LYS A 350 11.88 84.30 17.49
C LYS A 350 12.18 85.71 16.97
#